data_AF-A0A7S4F8U3-F1
#
_entry.id   AF-A0A7S4F8U3-F1
#
_cell.length_a   1.000
_cell.length_b   1.000
_cell.length_c   1.000
_cell.angle_alpha   90.00
_cell.angle_beta   90.00
_cell.angle_gamma   90.00
#
_symmetry.space_group_name_H-M   'P 1'
#
loop_
_entity.id
_entity.type
_entity.pdbx_description
1 polymer ?
#
loop_
_entity_poly.entity_id
_entity_poly.type
_entity_poly.pdbx_seq_one_letter_code
_entity_poly.pdbx_strand_id
1 'polypeptide(L)'
;GNDGSAREGEAITRASRVSMGKVVEPLLPSLAASCARVHASAVAAASDYLHVHRRHVYLTPSLFCTYLEDVKAVFSDKWSSLQRTGADLSDALSNLEMASHHVDSMRAELQGKEAKLHEAEQRTAQLLNSITACTGLVEKKRKVVGGWSDTVADQRVQLRQLEMAVDETLSPVVPLLDDAAAAIRLITPREG
;
A
#
# COMPACT_ATOMS: atom_id res chain seq x y z
N GLY A 1 9.99 -26.95 12.85
CA GLY A 1 10.96 -25.92 13.28
C GLY A 1 10.32 -24.77 14.03
N ASN A 2 9.25 -24.99 14.82
CA ASN A 2 8.54 -23.95 15.57
C ASN A 2 8.81 -24.00 17.08
N ASP A 3 9.40 -25.08 17.59
CA ASP A 3 9.70 -25.25 19.03
C ASP A 3 10.96 -24.50 19.48
N GLY A 4 11.75 -23.96 18.55
CA GLY A 4 12.98 -23.21 18.83
C GLY A 4 12.71 -21.80 19.35
N SER A 5 11.91 -21.01 18.61
CA SER A 5 11.63 -19.61 18.98
C SER A 5 10.82 -19.50 20.27
N ALA A 6 9.89 -20.44 20.51
CA ALA A 6 9.12 -20.50 21.74
C ALA A 6 10.01 -20.74 22.97
N ARG A 7 10.99 -21.64 22.86
CA ARG A 7 11.96 -21.93 23.94
C ARG A 7 12.95 -20.79 24.17
N GLU A 8 13.35 -20.09 23.13
CA GLU A 8 14.23 -18.91 23.22
C GLU A 8 13.50 -17.73 23.86
N GLY A 9 12.27 -17.44 23.47
CA GLY A 9 11.44 -16.41 24.11
C GLY A 9 11.20 -16.69 25.60
N GLU A 10 10.95 -17.95 25.96
CA GLU A 10 10.76 -18.36 27.36
C GLU A 10 12.07 -18.29 28.16
N ALA A 11 13.22 -18.58 27.55
CA ALA A 11 14.54 -18.44 28.16
C ALA A 11 14.93 -16.97 28.39
N ILE A 12 14.64 -16.07 27.44
CA ILE A 12 14.85 -14.62 27.57
C ILE A 12 13.93 -14.04 28.66
N THR A 13 12.67 -14.46 28.68
CA THR A 13 11.70 -14.07 29.72
C THR A 13 12.08 -14.62 31.10
N ARG A 14 12.76 -15.76 31.16
CA ARG A 14 13.26 -16.35 32.41
C ARG A 14 14.54 -15.67 32.89
N ALA A 15 15.40 -15.23 31.97
CA ALA A 15 16.61 -14.47 32.25
C ALA A 15 16.30 -13.05 32.77
N SER A 16 15.26 -12.40 32.22
CA SER A 16 14.80 -11.10 32.74
C SER A 16 14.21 -11.21 34.16
N ARG A 17 13.68 -12.38 34.53
CA ARG A 17 13.07 -12.67 35.83
C ARG A 17 14.07 -13.09 36.93
N VAL A 18 15.38 -12.97 36.68
CA VAL A 18 16.40 -13.25 37.70
C VAL A 18 16.39 -12.12 38.74
N SER A 19 16.14 -12.46 40.00
CA SER A 19 16.11 -11.48 41.09
C SER A 19 17.53 -10.98 41.41
N MET A 20 17.65 -9.69 41.73
CA MET A 20 18.91 -9.05 42.15
C MET A 20 19.64 -9.86 43.23
N GLY A 21 18.89 -10.43 44.18
CA GLY A 21 19.43 -11.28 45.24
C GLY A 21 20.23 -12.48 44.72
N LYS A 22 19.73 -13.20 43.70
CA LYS A 22 20.40 -14.40 43.17
C LYS A 22 21.71 -14.10 42.44
N VAL A 23 21.85 -12.91 41.88
CA VAL A 23 23.07 -12.48 41.18
C VAL A 23 24.09 -11.90 42.16
N VAL A 24 23.60 -11.18 43.18
CA VAL A 24 24.47 -10.47 44.14
C VAL A 24 25.06 -11.42 45.19
N GLU A 25 24.35 -12.47 45.57
CA GLU A 25 24.77 -13.43 46.60
C GLU A 25 26.20 -14.01 46.42
N PRO A 26 26.62 -14.46 45.22
CA PRO A 26 28.01 -14.90 45.01
C PRO A 26 29.04 -13.76 44.97
N LEU A 27 28.62 -12.54 44.65
CA LEU A 27 29.51 -11.37 44.47
C LEU A 27 29.71 -10.57 45.77
N LEU A 28 28.81 -10.76 46.74
CA LEU A 28 28.78 -10.06 48.01
C LEU A 28 30.11 -10.06 48.79
N PRO A 29 30.85 -11.19 48.94
CA PRO A 29 32.12 -11.18 49.67
C PRO A 29 33.20 -10.35 48.96
N SER A 30 33.23 -10.35 47.63
CA SER A 30 34.16 -9.54 46.84
C SER A 30 33.84 -8.05 46.95
N LEU A 31 32.54 -7.70 46.91
CA LEU A 31 32.08 -6.33 47.08
C LEU A 31 32.41 -5.81 48.48
N ALA A 32 32.12 -6.58 49.52
CA ALA A 32 32.44 -6.22 50.91
C ALA A 32 33.95 -5.98 51.10
N ALA A 33 34.80 -6.86 50.57
CA ALA A 33 36.25 -6.69 50.62
C ALA A 33 36.71 -5.43 49.86
N SER A 34 36.05 -5.08 48.77
CA SER A 34 36.37 -3.88 47.99
C SER A 34 36.00 -2.59 48.73
N CYS A 35 34.81 -2.52 49.33
CA CYS A 35 34.40 -1.40 50.18
C CYS A 35 35.33 -1.23 51.39
N ALA A 36 35.79 -2.33 52.00
CA ALA A 36 36.77 -2.31 53.09
C ALA A 36 38.13 -1.73 52.64
N ARG A 37 38.62 -2.10 51.44
CA ARG A 37 39.85 -1.53 50.88
C ARG A 37 39.73 -0.03 50.59
N VAL A 38 38.58 0.42 50.09
CA VAL A 38 38.32 1.85 49.87
C VAL A 38 38.37 2.61 51.19
N HIS A 39 37.75 2.09 52.25
CA HIS A 39 37.81 2.71 53.57
C HIS A 39 39.24 2.77 54.12
N ALA A 40 40.00 1.67 54.03
CA ALA A 40 41.40 1.64 54.45
C ALA A 40 42.27 2.64 53.68
N SER A 41 42.04 2.79 52.36
CA SER A 41 42.73 3.78 51.53
C SER A 41 42.37 5.22 51.94
N ALA A 42 41.11 5.49 52.26
CA ALA A 42 40.69 6.81 52.73
C ALA A 42 41.33 7.17 54.08
N VAL A 43 41.45 6.18 54.99
CA VAL A 43 42.15 6.34 56.27
C VAL A 43 43.62 6.67 56.07
N ALA A 44 44.31 5.97 55.17
CA ALA A 44 45.70 6.27 54.82
C ALA A 44 45.84 7.69 54.26
N ALA A 45 44.97 8.08 53.31
CA ALA A 45 44.97 9.41 52.73
C ALA A 45 44.70 10.52 53.76
N ALA A 46 43.83 10.29 54.75
CA ALA A 46 43.59 11.23 55.84
C ALA A 46 44.82 11.42 56.73
N SER A 47 45.58 10.34 56.97
CA SER A 47 46.86 10.41 57.69
C SER A 47 47.88 11.23 56.90
N ASP A 48 48.04 10.95 55.60
CA ASP A 48 48.96 11.68 54.73
C ASP A 48 48.61 13.16 54.64
N TYR A 49 47.32 13.47 54.54
CA TYR A 49 46.82 14.84 54.53
C TYR A 49 47.18 15.61 55.81
N LEU A 50 47.06 14.94 56.97
CA LEU A 50 47.48 15.52 58.25
C LEU A 50 49.00 15.77 58.28
N HIS A 51 49.80 14.85 57.75
CA HIS A 51 51.26 15.01 57.73
C HIS A 51 51.71 16.19 56.85
N VAL A 52 51.13 16.33 55.66
CA VAL A 52 51.52 17.37 54.69
C VAL A 52 50.94 18.73 55.04
N HIS A 53 49.64 18.79 55.36
CA HIS A 53 48.91 20.06 55.50
C HIS A 53 48.69 20.48 56.95
N ARG A 54 49.06 19.64 57.93
CA ARG A 54 48.85 19.90 59.37
C ARG A 54 47.38 20.16 59.70
N ARG A 55 46.45 19.61 58.92
CA ARG A 55 45.00 19.73 59.10
C ARG A 55 44.41 18.34 59.34
N HIS A 56 43.58 18.23 60.38
CA HIS A 56 42.91 16.99 60.71
C HIS A 56 41.68 16.76 59.81
N VAL A 57 41.56 15.53 59.30
CA VAL A 57 40.36 15.02 58.63
C VAL A 57 39.94 13.77 59.39
N TYR A 58 38.71 13.79 59.93
CA TYR A 58 38.21 12.70 60.77
C TYR A 58 37.30 11.77 59.96
N LEU A 59 37.71 10.51 59.88
CA LEU A 59 36.88 9.42 59.37
C LEU A 59 36.24 8.73 60.57
N THR A 60 34.92 8.67 60.60
CA THR A 60 34.17 7.97 61.64
C THR A 60 33.48 6.76 61.04
N PRO A 61 33.19 5.71 61.84
CA PRO A 61 32.39 4.57 61.37
C PRO A 61 31.03 5.00 60.81
N SER A 62 30.45 6.10 61.31
CA SER A 62 29.22 6.70 60.79
C SER A 62 29.34 7.08 59.31
N LEU A 63 30.44 7.76 58.93
CA LEU A 63 30.71 8.12 57.52
C LEU A 63 30.88 6.88 56.61
N PHE A 64 31.40 5.78 57.16
CA PHE A 64 31.50 4.54 56.42
C PHE A 64 30.14 3.86 56.25
N CYS A 65 29.28 3.88 57.26
CA CYS A 65 27.91 3.37 57.15
C CYS A 65 27.10 4.16 56.11
N THR A 66 27.17 5.49 56.10
CA THR A 66 26.50 6.32 55.09
C THR A 66 27.03 6.00 53.68
N TYR A 67 28.35 5.81 53.53
CA TYR A 67 28.93 5.38 52.26
C TYR A 67 28.37 4.03 51.78
N LEU A 68 28.18 3.06 52.68
CA LEU A 68 27.59 1.76 52.31
C LEU A 68 26.12 1.89 51.91
N GLU A 69 25.37 2.78 52.55
CA GLU A 69 23.99 3.11 52.17
C GLU A 69 23.95 3.75 50.78
N ASP A 70 24.86 4.68 50.48
CA ASP A 70 24.98 5.31 49.17
C ASP A 70 25.32 4.29 48.08
N VAL A 71 26.28 3.40 48.35
CA VAL A 71 26.66 2.31 47.44
C VAL A 71 25.44 1.43 47.14
N LYS A 72 24.67 1.06 48.17
CA LYS A 72 23.44 0.27 48.02
C LYS A 72 22.40 1.00 47.17
N ALA A 73 22.20 2.31 47.40
CA ALA A 73 21.26 3.13 46.64
C ALA A 73 21.64 3.15 45.14
N VAL A 74 22.91 3.45 44.83
CA VAL A 74 23.41 3.47 43.44
C VAL A 74 23.23 2.12 42.76
N PHE A 75 23.52 1.01 43.44
CA PHE A 75 23.32 -0.32 42.89
C PHE A 75 21.85 -0.62 42.61
N SER A 76 20.94 -0.24 43.52
CA SER A 76 19.50 -0.40 43.32
C SER A 76 19.01 0.40 42.11
N ASP A 77 19.44 1.64 41.98
CA ASP A 77 19.05 2.51 40.87
C ASP A 77 19.55 1.96 39.54
N LYS A 78 20.84 1.57 39.47
CA LYS A 78 21.43 0.97 38.28
C LYS A 78 20.77 -0.35 37.91
N TRP A 79 20.42 -1.17 38.90
CA TRP A 79 19.69 -2.41 38.68
C TRP A 79 18.31 -2.14 38.09
N SER A 80 17.56 -1.18 38.64
CA SER A 80 16.25 -0.79 38.13
C SER A 80 16.32 -0.26 36.69
N SER A 81 17.35 0.52 36.38
CA SER A 81 17.61 1.01 35.02
C SER A 81 17.90 -0.13 34.06
N LEU A 82 18.75 -1.09 34.46
CA LEU A 82 19.09 -2.24 33.63
C LEU A 82 17.88 -3.14 33.36
N GLN A 83 17.03 -3.33 34.38
CA GLN A 83 15.78 -4.08 34.24
C GLN A 83 14.82 -3.42 33.24
N ARG A 84 14.66 -2.10 33.30
CA ARG A 84 13.87 -1.34 32.31
C ARG A 84 14.43 -1.50 30.90
N THR A 85 15.74 -1.28 30.72
CA THR A 85 16.38 -1.46 29.42
C THR A 85 16.27 -2.88 28.89
N GLY A 86 16.34 -3.88 29.77
CA GLY A 86 16.13 -5.29 29.41
C GLY A 86 14.69 -5.57 28.96
N ALA A 87 13.70 -4.98 29.63
CA ALA A 87 12.29 -5.07 29.23
C ALA A 87 12.06 -4.39 27.88
N ASP A 88 12.56 -3.15 27.71
CA ASP A 88 12.43 -2.40 26.46
C ASP A 88 13.04 -3.15 25.27
N LEU A 89 14.20 -3.81 25.47
CA LEU A 89 14.84 -4.62 24.44
C LEU A 89 14.02 -5.88 24.11
N SER A 90 13.46 -6.54 25.12
CA SER A 90 12.59 -7.70 24.93
C SER A 90 11.34 -7.32 24.12
N ASP A 91 10.74 -6.17 24.43
CA ASP A 91 9.58 -5.65 23.71
C ASP A 91 9.94 -5.26 22.28
N ALA A 92 11.11 -4.64 22.07
CA ALA A 92 11.61 -4.31 20.74
C ALA A 92 11.84 -5.56 19.88
N LEU A 93 12.39 -6.64 20.46
CA LEU A 93 12.58 -7.91 19.76
C LEU A 93 11.24 -8.54 19.36
N SER A 94 10.26 -8.57 20.27
CA SER A 94 8.91 -9.04 19.98
C SER A 94 8.25 -8.25 18.84
N ASN A 95 8.38 -6.92 18.87
CA ASN A 95 7.88 -6.05 17.81
C ASN A 95 8.54 -6.33 16.45
N LEU A 96 9.84 -6.63 16.43
CA LEU A 96 10.57 -6.97 15.21
C LEU A 96 10.08 -8.31 14.63
N GLU A 97 9.84 -9.30 15.48
CA GLU A 97 9.27 -10.60 15.07
C GLU A 97 7.86 -10.43 14.47
N MET A 98 7.00 -9.64 15.11
CA MET A 98 5.67 -9.34 14.57
C MET A 98 5.74 -8.61 13.22
N ALA A 99 6.65 -7.64 13.08
CA ALA A 99 6.86 -6.93 11.83
C ALA A 99 7.35 -7.87 10.72
N SER A 100 8.26 -8.80 11.03
CA SER A 100 8.72 -9.82 10.07
C SER A 100 7.56 -10.68 9.59
N HIS A 101 6.71 -11.17 10.51
CA HIS A 101 5.53 -11.95 10.15
C HIS A 101 4.56 -11.14 9.27
N HIS A 102 4.38 -9.85 9.55
CA HIS A 102 3.52 -8.98 8.74
C HIS A 102 4.06 -8.82 7.31
N VAL A 103 5.38 -8.64 7.16
CA VAL A 103 6.02 -8.56 5.84
C VAL A 103 5.83 -9.86 5.06
N ASP A 104 5.96 -11.02 5.71
CA ASP A 104 5.76 -12.31 5.05
C ASP A 104 4.30 -12.50 4.60
N SER A 105 3.33 -12.09 5.43
CA SER A 105 1.91 -12.07 5.04
C SER A 105 1.65 -11.14 3.85
N MET A 106 2.21 -9.94 3.87
CA MET A 106 2.09 -8.98 2.78
C MET A 106 2.69 -9.51 1.47
N ARG A 107 3.83 -10.21 1.53
CA ARG A 107 4.44 -10.84 0.37
C ARG A 107 3.52 -11.89 -0.26
N ALA A 108 2.89 -12.73 0.57
CA ALA A 108 1.93 -13.73 0.10
C ALA A 108 0.71 -13.07 -0.57
N GLU A 109 0.16 -12.00 0.03
CA GLU A 109 -0.96 -11.26 -0.56
C GLU A 109 -0.59 -10.57 -1.88
N LEU A 110 0.61 -9.99 -1.98
CA LEU A 110 1.10 -9.35 -3.19
C LEU A 110 1.23 -10.35 -4.34
N GLN A 111 1.82 -11.53 -4.10
CA GLN A 111 1.90 -12.59 -5.11
C GLN A 111 0.51 -13.00 -5.61
N GLY A 112 -0.48 -13.10 -4.71
CA GLY A 112 -1.86 -13.39 -5.08
C GLY A 112 -2.52 -12.28 -5.92
N LYS A 113 -2.21 -11.00 -5.64
CA LYS A 113 -2.72 -9.86 -6.41
C LYS A 113 -2.03 -9.73 -7.77
N GLU A 114 -0.73 -9.95 -7.85
CA GLU A 114 0.04 -9.95 -9.10
C GLU A 114 -0.48 -10.99 -10.09
N ALA A 115 -0.77 -12.21 -9.62
CA ALA A 115 -1.36 -13.24 -10.48
C ALA A 115 -2.72 -12.83 -11.06
N LYS A 116 -3.59 -12.22 -10.23
CA LYS A 116 -4.90 -11.71 -10.67
C LYS A 116 -4.75 -10.53 -11.64
N LEU A 117 -3.78 -9.66 -11.41
CA LEU A 117 -3.48 -8.53 -12.29
C LEU A 117 -3.05 -9.04 -13.66
N HIS A 118 -2.17 -10.03 -13.71
CA HIS A 118 -1.71 -10.61 -14.96
C HIS A 118 -2.84 -11.29 -15.75
N GLU A 119 -3.75 -12.00 -15.07
CA GLU A 119 -4.93 -12.56 -15.71
C GLU A 119 -5.87 -11.47 -16.27
N ALA A 120 -6.07 -10.39 -15.52
CA ALA A 120 -6.85 -9.25 -15.99
C ALA A 120 -6.21 -8.58 -17.22
N GLU A 121 -4.89 -8.36 -17.21
CA GLU A 121 -4.13 -7.82 -18.35
C GLU A 121 -4.28 -8.68 -19.60
N GLN A 122 -4.18 -10.01 -19.47
CA GLN A 122 -4.38 -10.93 -20.59
C GLN A 122 -5.80 -10.83 -21.17
N ARG A 123 -6.83 -10.79 -20.30
CA ARG A 123 -8.22 -10.62 -20.73
C ARG A 123 -8.45 -9.27 -21.41
N THR A 124 -7.87 -8.19 -20.90
CA THR A 124 -7.95 -6.86 -21.52
C THR A 124 -7.25 -6.82 -22.88
N ALA A 125 -6.09 -7.47 -23.02
CA ALA A 125 -5.40 -7.59 -24.30
C ALA A 125 -6.25 -8.36 -25.34
N GLN A 126 -6.88 -9.47 -24.93
CA GLN A 126 -7.81 -10.20 -25.80
C GLN A 126 -9.01 -9.35 -26.22
N LEU A 127 -9.59 -8.61 -25.28
CA LEU A 127 -10.71 -7.72 -25.55
C LEU A 127 -10.30 -6.60 -26.53
N LEU A 128 -9.13 -5.98 -26.35
CA LEU A 128 -8.58 -4.99 -27.28
C LEU A 128 -8.42 -5.55 -28.70
N ASN A 129 -7.93 -6.79 -28.83
CA ASN A 129 -7.83 -7.45 -30.14
C ASN A 129 -9.20 -7.68 -30.78
N SER A 130 -10.21 -8.08 -30.00
CA SER A 130 -11.58 -8.23 -30.53
C SER A 130 -12.21 -6.91 -30.94
N ILE A 131 -11.99 -5.84 -30.17
CA ILE A 131 -12.52 -4.50 -30.46
C ILE A 131 -11.88 -3.96 -31.74
N THR A 132 -10.55 -4.07 -31.88
CA THR A 132 -9.84 -3.63 -33.09
C THR A 132 -10.26 -4.40 -34.34
N ALA A 133 -10.50 -5.72 -34.23
CA ALA A 133 -11.06 -6.50 -35.32
C ALA A 133 -12.50 -6.05 -35.68
N CYS A 134 -13.35 -5.83 -34.67
CA CYS A 134 -14.72 -5.39 -34.86
C CYS A 134 -14.80 -3.98 -35.46
N THR A 135 -14.01 -3.02 -34.98
CA THR A 135 -13.96 -1.67 -35.55
C THR A 135 -13.47 -1.68 -37.00
N GLY A 136 -12.50 -2.53 -37.34
CA GLY A 136 -12.09 -2.74 -38.73
C GLY A 136 -13.22 -3.24 -39.63
N LEU A 137 -14.06 -4.17 -39.14
CA LEU A 137 -15.22 -4.67 -39.89
C LEU A 137 -16.34 -3.63 -40.00
N VAL A 138 -16.62 -2.92 -38.92
CA VAL A 138 -17.61 -1.84 -38.87
C VAL A 138 -17.22 -0.74 -39.86
N GLU A 139 -15.96 -0.34 -39.91
CA GLU A 139 -15.50 0.70 -40.83
C GLU A 139 -15.59 0.27 -42.30
N LYS A 140 -15.30 -1.01 -42.61
CA LYS A 140 -15.54 -1.57 -43.95
C LYS A 140 -17.02 -1.51 -44.32
N LYS A 141 -17.91 -1.96 -43.44
CA LYS A 141 -19.37 -1.90 -43.68
C LYS A 141 -19.87 -0.47 -43.82
N ARG A 142 -19.36 0.45 -42.99
CA ARG A 142 -19.69 1.88 -43.06
C ARG A 142 -19.34 2.47 -44.42
N LYS A 143 -18.15 2.16 -44.97
CA LYS A 143 -17.76 2.59 -46.32
C LYS A 143 -18.69 2.06 -47.40
N VAL A 144 -19.08 0.79 -47.31
CA VAL A 144 -20.05 0.18 -48.26
C VAL A 144 -21.39 0.92 -48.18
N VAL A 145 -21.96 1.07 -46.98
CA VAL A 145 -23.25 1.75 -46.78
C VAL A 145 -23.19 3.22 -47.22
N GLY A 146 -22.09 3.92 -46.96
CA GLY A 146 -21.86 5.27 -47.47
C GLY A 146 -21.92 5.33 -49.00
N GLY A 147 -21.23 4.41 -49.68
CA GLY A 147 -21.28 4.31 -51.14
C GLY A 147 -22.69 4.08 -51.69
N TRP A 148 -23.47 3.17 -51.07
CA TRP A 148 -24.89 2.97 -51.45
C TRP A 148 -25.74 4.22 -51.22
N SER A 149 -25.52 4.94 -50.11
CA SER A 149 -26.22 6.19 -49.83
C SER A 149 -25.94 7.24 -50.90
N ASP A 150 -24.68 7.38 -51.31
CA ASP A 150 -24.28 8.32 -52.37
C ASP A 150 -24.92 7.94 -53.71
N THR A 151 -24.94 6.64 -54.05
CA THR A 151 -25.59 6.16 -55.29
C THR A 151 -27.10 6.44 -55.28
N VAL A 152 -27.76 6.20 -54.15
CA VAL A 152 -29.19 6.50 -53.99
C VAL A 152 -29.44 8.01 -54.06
N ALA A 153 -28.54 8.83 -53.54
CA ALA A 153 -28.63 10.29 -53.65
C ALA A 153 -28.53 10.74 -55.12
N ASP A 154 -27.56 10.23 -55.88
CA ASP A 154 -27.40 10.53 -57.31
C ASP A 154 -28.61 10.08 -58.12
N GLN A 155 -29.10 8.86 -57.88
CA GLN A 155 -30.32 8.35 -58.53
C GLN A 155 -31.53 9.24 -58.23
N ARG A 156 -31.68 9.72 -56.98
CA ARG A 156 -32.76 10.65 -56.62
C ARG A 156 -32.64 11.98 -57.38
N VAL A 157 -31.44 12.50 -57.58
CA VAL A 157 -31.24 13.72 -58.37
C VAL A 157 -31.62 13.47 -59.84
N GLN A 158 -31.15 12.38 -60.42
CA GLN A 158 -31.51 12.00 -61.80
C GLN A 158 -33.02 11.78 -61.97
N LEU A 159 -33.65 11.11 -61.02
CA LEU A 159 -35.09 10.86 -61.05
C LEU A 159 -35.88 12.18 -60.99
N ARG A 160 -35.47 13.12 -60.13
CA ARG A 160 -36.08 14.46 -60.09
C ARG A 160 -35.90 15.24 -61.38
N GLN A 161 -34.72 15.18 -62.00
CA GLN A 161 -34.48 15.82 -63.29
C GLN A 161 -35.36 15.22 -64.38
N LEU A 162 -35.51 13.89 -64.39
CA LEU A 162 -36.40 13.19 -65.32
C LEU A 162 -37.87 13.54 -65.06
N GLU A 163 -38.31 13.56 -63.80
CA GLU A 163 -39.66 13.99 -63.40
C GLU A 163 -39.94 15.41 -63.89
N MET A 164 -39.01 16.35 -63.68
CA MET A 164 -39.14 17.72 -64.19
C MET A 164 -39.24 17.78 -65.72
N ALA A 165 -38.40 17.02 -66.43
CA ALA A 165 -38.44 16.99 -67.90
C ALA A 165 -39.75 16.38 -68.43
N VAL A 166 -40.25 15.31 -67.79
CA VAL A 166 -41.54 14.70 -68.14
C VAL A 166 -42.68 15.68 -67.87
N ASP A 167 -42.69 16.35 -66.72
CA ASP A 167 -43.73 17.31 -66.36
C ASP A 167 -43.73 18.53 -67.32
N GLU A 168 -42.55 19.01 -67.72
CA GLU A 168 -42.40 20.07 -68.73
C GLU A 168 -42.99 19.66 -70.09
N THR A 169 -42.79 18.41 -70.52
CA THR A 169 -43.35 17.91 -71.80
C THR A 169 -44.83 17.55 -71.71
N LEU A 170 -45.30 17.08 -70.54
CA LEU A 170 -46.67 16.63 -70.35
C LEU A 170 -47.62 17.81 -70.11
N SER A 171 -47.19 18.85 -69.39
CA SER A 171 -47.96 20.06 -69.09
C SER A 171 -48.64 20.71 -70.32
N PRO A 172 -47.98 20.90 -71.47
CA PRO A 172 -48.65 21.41 -72.67
C PRO A 172 -49.52 20.37 -73.41
N VAL A 173 -49.24 19.07 -73.26
CA VAL A 173 -49.95 17.99 -73.99
C VAL A 173 -51.25 17.60 -73.31
N VAL A 174 -51.31 17.63 -71.97
CA VAL A 174 -52.53 17.32 -71.18
C VAL A 174 -53.75 18.15 -71.60
N PRO A 175 -53.68 19.50 -71.66
CA PRO A 175 -54.84 20.29 -72.07
C PRO A 175 -55.25 20.03 -73.53
N LEU A 176 -54.29 19.80 -74.43
CA LEU A 176 -54.58 19.43 -75.83
C LEU A 176 -55.31 18.09 -75.93
N LEU A 177 -54.94 17.13 -75.08
CA LEU A 177 -55.59 15.82 -75.03
C LEU A 177 -57.00 15.90 -74.43
N ASP A 178 -57.18 16.70 -73.37
CA ASP A 178 -58.48 16.95 -72.76
C ASP A 178 -59.43 17.68 -73.72
N ASP A 179 -58.93 18.65 -74.49
CA ASP A 179 -59.67 19.32 -75.56
C ASP A 179 -60.08 18.34 -76.67
N ALA A 180 -59.17 17.46 -77.10
CA ALA A 180 -59.46 16.43 -78.08
C ALA A 180 -60.49 15.40 -77.55
N ALA A 181 -60.41 15.01 -76.28
CA ALA A 181 -61.37 14.13 -75.64
C ALA A 181 -62.76 14.78 -75.49
N ALA A 182 -62.82 16.08 -75.18
CA ALA A 182 -64.05 16.85 -75.16
C ALA A 182 -64.68 16.94 -76.56
N ALA A 183 -63.88 17.13 -77.60
CA ALA A 183 -64.35 17.10 -78.99
C ALA A 183 -64.94 15.72 -79.37
N ILE A 184 -64.28 14.61 -79.00
CA ILE A 184 -64.82 13.26 -79.24
C ILE A 184 -66.15 13.05 -78.52
N ARG A 185 -66.28 13.50 -77.26
CA ARG A 185 -67.55 13.45 -76.50
C ARG A 185 -68.67 14.25 -77.16
N LEU A 186 -68.34 15.30 -77.91
CA LEU A 186 -69.31 16.06 -78.71
C LEU A 186 -69.75 15.31 -79.98
N ILE A 187 -68.93 14.41 -80.52
CA ILE A 187 -69.16 13.74 -81.81
C ILE A 187 -69.82 12.36 -81.65
N THR A 188 -69.74 11.71 -80.49
CA THR A 188 -70.48 10.46 -80.24
C THR A 188 -71.99 10.74 -80.16
N PRO A 189 -72.82 10.28 -81.12
CA PRO A 189 -74.25 10.29 -80.97
C PRO A 189 -74.64 9.20 -79.97
N ARG A 190 -75.64 9.48 -79.14
CA ARG A 190 -76.35 8.47 -78.36
C ARG A 190 -77.12 7.58 -79.35
N GLU A 191 -76.48 6.52 -79.83
CA GLU A 191 -77.13 5.40 -80.52
C GLU A 191 -77.03 4.15 -79.64
N GLY A 192 -78.19 3.61 -79.27
CA GLY A 192 -78.39 2.52 -78.32
C GLY A 192 -79.40 2.86 -77.23
#